data_AF-A0A8T3MBR8-F1
#
_entry.id   AF-A0A8T3MBR8-F1
#
_cell.length_a   1.000
_cell.length_b   1.000
_cell.length_c   1.000
_cell.angle_alpha   90.00
_cell.angle_beta   90.00
_cell.angle_gamma   90.00
#
_symmetry.space_group_name_H-M   'P 1'
#
loop_
_entity.id
_entity.type
_entity.pdbx_description
1 polymer ?
#
loop_
_entity_poly.entity_id
_entity_poly.type
_entity_poly.pdbx_seq_one_letter_code
_entity_poly.pdbx_strand_id
1 'polypeptide(L)' 'MTVAERPVAAPEPLHRRLGLTDGELDGIRDRLGREPNEVELAMFSVM' A
#
# COMPACT_ATOMS: atom_id res chain seq x y z
N MET A 1 13.77 24.89 -24.42
CA MET A 1 12.63 24.22 -23.76
C MET A 1 13.23 23.07 -22.97
N THR A 2 13.61 23.31 -21.72
CA THR A 2 14.24 22.30 -20.86
C THR A 2 13.15 21.38 -20.33
N VAL A 3 13.16 20.11 -20.74
CA VAL A 3 12.25 19.11 -20.17
C VAL A 3 12.72 18.86 -18.74
N ALA A 4 11.93 19.29 -17.75
CA ALA A 4 12.18 18.97 -16.35
C ALA A 4 12.09 17.45 -16.19
N GLU A 5 13.19 16.85 -15.72
CA GLU A 5 13.29 15.43 -15.43
C GLU A 5 12.21 15.08 -14.39
N ARG A 6 11.21 14.30 -14.78
CA ARG A 6 10.19 13.83 -13.86
C ARG A 6 10.87 12.89 -12.86
N PRO A 7 10.78 13.14 -11.54
CA PRO A 7 11.28 12.19 -10.57
C PRO A 7 10.61 10.84 -10.83
N VAL A 8 11.42 9.79 -10.92
CA VAL A 8 10.94 8.41 -11.04
C VAL A 8 10.16 8.13 -9.76
N ALA A 9 8.84 8.16 -9.85
CA ALA A 9 7.98 7.94 -8.69
C ALA A 9 8.30 6.56 -8.11
N ALA A 10 8.58 6.50 -6.80
CA ALA A 10 8.73 5.24 -6.10
C ALA A 10 7.48 4.36 -6.35
N PRO A 11 7.64 3.03 -6.46
CA PRO A 11 6.50 2.15 -6.67
C PRO A 11 5.47 2.39 -5.57
N GLU A 12 4.20 2.51 -5.99
CA GLU A 12 3.09 2.74 -5.08
C GLU A 12 3.04 1.64 -4.01
N PRO A 13 2.80 1.97 -2.73
CA PRO A 13 2.67 0.98 -1.67
C PRO A 13 1.69 -0.14 -2.03
N LEU A 14 2.03 -1.39 -1.67
CA LEU A 14 1.25 -2.56 -2.06
C LEU A 14 -0.22 -2.48 -1.63
N HIS A 15 -0.51 -1.97 -0.44
CA HIS A 15 -1.89 -1.82 0.04
C HIS A 15 -2.71 -0.89 -0.87
N ARG A 16 -2.16 0.23 -1.34
CA ARG A 16 -2.84 1.12 -2.29
C ARG A 16 -3.04 0.48 -3.66
N ARG A 17 -2.04 -0.28 -4.14
CA ARG A 17 -2.19 -1.06 -5.38
C ARG A 17 -3.29 -2.12 -5.28
N LEU A 18 -3.55 -2.62 -4.08
CA LEU A 18 -4.64 -3.56 -3.79
C LEU A 18 -5.99 -2.87 -3.51
N GLY A 19 -6.05 -1.53 -3.50
CA GLY A 19 -7.27 -0.77 -3.24
C GLY A 19 -7.52 -0.43 -1.78
N LEU A 20 -6.58 -0.73 -0.87
CA LEU A 20 -6.63 -0.35 0.53
C LEU A 20 -6.08 1.05 0.75
N THR A 21 -6.74 1.80 1.63
CA THR A 21 -6.29 3.08 2.15
C THR A 21 -5.22 2.91 3.23
N ASP A 22 -4.51 4.00 3.56
CA ASP A 22 -3.52 3.98 4.65
C ASP A 22 -4.18 3.67 6.02
N GLY A 23 -5.41 4.14 6.25
CA GLY A 23 -6.15 3.86 7.48
C GLY A 23 -6.58 2.39 7.59
N GLU A 24 -6.91 1.74 6.47
CA GLU A 24 -7.18 0.30 6.45
C GLU A 24 -5.90 -0.51 6.75
N LEU A 25 -4.75 -0.09 6.20
CA LEU A 25 -3.47 -0.70 6.55
C LEU A 25 -3.16 -0.60 8.05
N ASP A 26 -3.40 0.55 8.66
CA ASP A 26 -3.18 0.74 10.10
C ASP A 26 -4.13 -0.14 10.93
N GLY A 27 -5.40 -0.24 10.54
CA GLY A 27 -6.35 -1.17 11.18
C GLY A 27 -5.93 -2.64 11.04
N ILE A 28 -5.35 -3.02 9.91
CA ILE A 28 -4.79 -4.37 9.70
C ILE A 28 -3.59 -4.60 10.62
N ARG A 29 -2.67 -3.62 10.74
CA ARG A 29 -1.51 -3.70 11.65
C ARG A 29 -1.94 -3.86 13.10
N ASP A 30 -2.90 -3.07 13.55
CA ASP A 30 -3.44 -3.14 14.90
C ASP A 30 -4.08 -4.51 15.18
N ARG A 31 -4.81 -5.05 14.20
CA ARG A 31 -5.43 -6.37 14.31
C ARG A 31 -4.41 -7.51 14.39
N LEU A 32 -3.33 -7.43 13.61
CA LEU A 32 -2.30 -8.47 13.57
C LEU A 32 -1.23 -8.30 14.66
N GLY A 33 -1.08 -7.10 15.22
CA GLY A 33 0.02 -6.73 16.11
C GLY A 33 1.39 -6.71 15.42
N ARG A 34 1.42 -6.66 14.08
CA ARG A 34 2.64 -6.67 13.24
C ARG A 34 2.34 -6.18 11.82
N GLU A 35 3.39 -6.00 11.01
CA GLU A 35 3.25 -5.74 9.58
C GLU A 35 2.61 -6.93 8.85
N PRO A 36 1.57 -6.72 8.03
CA PRO A 36 1.01 -7.76 7.19
C PRO A 36 1.96 -8.11 6.03
N ASN A 37 1.96 -9.37 5.62
CA ASN A 37 2.62 -9.78 4.38
C ASN A 37 1.73 -9.54 3.15
N GLU A 38 2.27 -9.80 1.96
CA GLU A 38 1.57 -9.58 0.68
C GLU A 38 0.28 -10.40 0.55
N VAL A 39 0.28 -11.67 0.99
CA VAL A 39 -0.90 -12.54 0.92
C VAL A 39 -1.99 -12.06 1.86
N GLU A 40 -1.62 -11.66 3.08
CA GLU A 40 -2.54 -11.12 4.08
C GLU A 40 -3.19 -9.83 3.57
N LEU A 41 -2.42 -8.90 3.00
CA LEU A 41 -2.96 -7.69 2.38
C LEU A 41 -3.94 -8.00 1.24
N ALA A 42 -3.62 -8.97 0.38
CA ALA A 42 -4.51 -9.38 -0.70
C ALA A 42 -5.82 -10.02 -0.19
N MET A 43 -5.79 -10.70 0.97
CA MET A 43 -7.01 -11.22 1.60
C MET A 43 -7.86 -10.10 2.22
N PHE A 44 -7.24 -9.07 2.79
CA PHE A 44 -7.97 -7.92 3.33
C PHE A 44 -8.58 -7.03 2.25
N SER A 45 -7.97 -6.94 1.07
CA SER A 45 -8.44 -6.07 -0.02
C SER A 45 -9.71 -6.55 -0.73
N VAL A 46 -10.19 -7.76 -0.43
CA VAL A 46 -11.38 -8.36 -1.08
C VAL A 46 -12.58 -8.49 -0.15
N MET A 47 -12.47 -8.05 1.11
CA MET A 47 -13.56 -8.01 2.08
C MET A 47 -14.37 -6.72 1.93
#